data_AF-A0A2N2F0L7-F1
#
_entry.id   AF-A0A2N2F0L7-F1
#
_cell.length_a   1.000
_cell.length_b   1.000
_cell.length_c   1.000
_cell.angle_alpha   90.00
_cell.angle_beta   90.00
_cell.angle_gamma   90.00
#
_symmetry.space_group_name_H-M   'P 1'
#
loop_
_entity.id
_entity.type
_entity.pdbx_description
1 polymer ?
#
loop_
_entity_poly.entity_id
_entity_poly.type
_entity_poly.pdbx_seq_one_letter_code
_entity_poly.pdbx_strand_id
1 'polypeptide(L)'
;MFKKLFVALAAAAVMSGAVYAETTPAREIVVTAVEVAPMDEGPVKGLAKVVINDVLEISEIQVLKVGGRTSLKFPEYVSKAGKVYPQISVQTKQANDAILQAVETGKPSASKAKAISFKVTKFSKYTARGGKQSSLRVFAAVMFNDAIEVECKLMEGKKGPWISWPARAPEDGGRKWINQVIIKNKNVKDAIEKTLTDRYTKMGSGGGDEYE
;
A
#
# COMPACT_ATOMS: atom_id res chain seq x y z
N MET A 1 41.39 67.58 -23.41
CA MET A 1 41.68 66.13 -23.27
C MET A 1 41.20 65.68 -21.90
N PHE A 2 39.99 65.11 -21.82
CA PHE A 2 39.49 64.53 -20.56
C PHE A 2 39.04 63.09 -20.83
N LYS A 3 39.60 62.18 -20.03
CA LYS A 3 39.48 60.72 -20.10
C LYS A 3 38.06 60.29 -19.73
N LYS A 4 37.50 59.37 -20.53
CA LYS A 4 36.28 58.62 -20.24
C LYS A 4 36.47 57.75 -19.00
N LEU A 5 35.56 57.83 -18.04
CA LEU A 5 35.39 56.84 -16.97
C LEU A 5 34.04 56.16 -17.22
N PHE A 6 34.07 54.92 -17.72
CA PHE A 6 32.89 54.06 -17.78
C PHE A 6 32.78 53.32 -16.45
N VAL A 7 31.74 53.63 -15.69
CA VAL A 7 31.34 52.83 -14.52
C VAL A 7 30.37 51.77 -15.02
N ALA A 8 30.81 50.50 -15.03
CA ALA A 8 29.95 49.36 -15.28
C ALA A 8 29.30 48.96 -13.95
N LEU A 9 27.98 49.19 -13.83
CA LEU A 9 27.17 48.64 -12.74
C LEU A 9 26.81 47.19 -13.10
N ALA A 10 27.39 46.23 -12.39
CA ALA A 10 26.95 44.84 -12.44
C ALA A 10 25.72 44.67 -11.53
N ALA A 11 24.54 44.53 -12.11
CA ALA A 11 23.34 44.12 -11.39
C ALA A 11 23.34 42.58 -11.28
N ALA A 12 23.64 42.07 -10.09
CA ALA A 12 23.48 40.65 -9.77
C ALA A 12 21.99 40.37 -9.51
N ALA A 13 21.32 39.74 -10.48
CA ALA A 13 19.98 39.20 -10.28
C ALA A 13 20.05 37.96 -9.39
N VAL A 14 19.63 38.09 -8.14
CA VAL A 14 19.42 36.96 -7.24
C VAL A 14 18.13 36.27 -7.69
N MET A 15 18.27 35.21 -8.51
CA MET A 15 17.16 34.30 -8.76
C MET A 15 16.95 33.45 -7.51
N SER A 16 16.03 33.90 -6.66
CA SER A 16 15.43 33.09 -5.60
C SER A 16 14.69 31.93 -6.26
N GLY A 17 15.37 30.79 -6.36
CA GLY A 17 14.78 29.51 -6.73
C GLY A 17 13.80 29.08 -5.65
N ALA A 18 12.51 29.36 -5.87
CA ALA A 18 11.46 28.60 -5.22
C ALA A 18 11.59 27.16 -5.72
N VAL A 19 12.11 26.29 -4.86
CA VAL A 19 12.05 24.84 -5.06
C VAL A 19 10.57 24.46 -4.97
N TYR A 20 9.88 24.53 -6.11
CA TYR A 20 8.59 23.88 -6.26
C TYR A 20 8.86 22.39 -6.11
N ALA A 21 8.46 21.82 -4.97
CA ALA A 21 8.27 20.40 -4.87
C ALA A 21 7.29 20.02 -5.98
N GLU A 22 7.77 19.33 -7.02
CA GLU A 22 6.90 18.75 -8.03
C GLU A 22 5.97 17.76 -7.33
N THR A 23 4.76 18.22 -7.00
CA THR A 23 3.64 17.33 -6.68
C THR A 23 3.37 16.54 -7.95
N THR A 24 4.04 15.40 -8.10
CA THR A 24 3.69 14.41 -9.11
C THR A 24 2.20 14.12 -8.91
N PRO A 25 1.32 14.37 -9.90
CA PRO A 25 -0.09 14.13 -9.72
C PRO A 25 -0.28 12.66 -9.32
N ALA A 26 -1.03 12.43 -8.23
CA ALA A 26 -1.36 11.08 -7.79
C ALA A 26 -1.89 10.29 -8.98
N ARG A 27 -1.25 9.16 -9.28
CA ARG A 27 -1.59 8.36 -10.46
C ARG A 27 -2.99 7.79 -10.26
N GLU A 28 -3.81 7.84 -11.29
CA GLU A 28 -5.24 7.57 -11.21
C GLU A 28 -5.53 6.14 -10.67
N ILE A 29 -6.43 6.06 -9.68
CA ILE A 29 -7.01 4.81 -9.19
C ILE A 29 -8.38 4.61 -9.84
N VAL A 30 -8.57 3.47 -10.50
CA VAL A 30 -9.88 3.03 -10.98
C VAL A 30 -10.22 1.66 -10.40
N VAL A 31 -11.45 1.50 -9.95
CA VAL A 31 -12.04 0.20 -9.65
C VAL A 31 -12.50 -0.43 -10.96
N THR A 32 -11.92 -1.58 -11.30
CA THR A 32 -12.20 -2.35 -12.53
C THR A 32 -13.14 -3.52 -12.28
N ALA A 33 -13.26 -3.99 -11.05
CA ALA A 33 -14.30 -4.94 -10.65
C ALA A 33 -14.76 -4.66 -9.21
N VAL A 34 -16.03 -4.93 -8.94
CA VAL A 34 -16.61 -4.82 -7.60
C VAL A 34 -17.64 -5.92 -7.41
N GLU A 35 -17.65 -6.49 -6.22
CA GLU A 35 -18.65 -7.45 -5.75
C GLU A 35 -19.06 -7.01 -4.35
N VAL A 36 -20.36 -6.96 -4.06
CA VAL A 36 -20.88 -6.60 -2.74
C VAL A 36 -21.85 -7.69 -2.30
N ALA A 37 -21.44 -8.46 -1.30
CA ALA A 37 -22.30 -9.44 -0.65
C ALA A 37 -23.07 -8.75 0.49
N PRO A 38 -24.41 -8.86 0.54
CA PRO A 38 -25.18 -8.30 1.65
C PRO A 38 -24.86 -9.02 2.96
N MET A 39 -24.85 -8.25 4.04
CA MET A 39 -24.80 -8.76 5.42
C MET A 39 -25.83 -8.00 6.25
N ASP A 40 -26.33 -8.62 7.32
CA ASP A 40 -27.22 -7.92 8.25
C ASP A 40 -26.72 -8.07 9.69
N GLU A 41 -25.54 -7.50 9.95
CA GLU A 41 -24.87 -7.54 11.25
C GLU A 41 -24.71 -6.13 11.79
N GLY A 42 -25.75 -5.64 12.49
CA GLY A 42 -25.75 -4.31 13.10
C GLY A 42 -25.45 -3.20 12.09
N PRO A 43 -24.38 -2.40 12.27
CA PRO A 43 -24.01 -1.33 11.35
C PRO A 43 -23.37 -1.83 10.04
N VAL A 44 -22.89 -3.08 9.98
CA VAL A 44 -22.32 -3.68 8.78
C VAL A 44 -23.45 -4.20 7.91
N LYS A 45 -23.58 -3.63 6.71
CA LYS A 45 -24.63 -3.97 5.73
C LYS A 45 -24.14 -4.75 4.52
N GLY A 46 -22.83 -5.02 4.43
CA GLY A 46 -22.27 -5.87 3.42
C GLY A 46 -20.76 -6.04 3.52
N LEU A 47 -20.25 -7.01 2.77
CA LEU A 47 -18.83 -7.20 2.50
C LEU A 47 -18.58 -6.95 1.03
N ALA A 48 -17.71 -5.99 0.76
CA ALA A 48 -17.26 -5.66 -0.58
C ALA A 48 -15.91 -6.31 -0.88
N LYS A 49 -15.75 -6.66 -2.15
CA LYS A 49 -14.49 -6.98 -2.81
C LYS A 49 -14.33 -6.03 -3.98
N VAL A 50 -13.16 -5.42 -4.10
CA VAL A 50 -12.83 -4.52 -5.21
C VAL A 50 -11.53 -4.96 -5.88
N VAL A 51 -11.46 -4.77 -7.19
CA VAL A 51 -10.23 -4.90 -7.96
C VAL A 51 -9.87 -3.53 -8.51
N ILE A 52 -8.66 -3.09 -8.21
CA ILE A 52 -8.13 -1.79 -8.58
C ILE A 52 -7.12 -1.97 -9.71
N ASN A 53 -7.32 -1.24 -10.81
CA ASN A 53 -6.49 -1.24 -12.01
C ASN A 53 -6.16 -2.67 -12.52
N ASP A 54 -7.08 -3.63 -12.39
CA ASP A 54 -6.87 -5.08 -12.70
C ASP A 54 -5.68 -5.75 -11.98
N VAL A 55 -5.17 -5.13 -10.92
CA VAL A 55 -3.94 -5.59 -10.26
C VAL A 55 -4.17 -5.85 -8.79
N LEU A 56 -4.70 -4.89 -8.03
CA LEU A 56 -4.83 -4.99 -6.59
C LEU A 56 -6.26 -5.37 -6.22
N GLU A 57 -6.46 -6.60 -5.78
CA GLU A 57 -7.72 -7.06 -5.21
C GLU A 57 -7.70 -6.88 -3.70
N ILE A 58 -8.75 -6.25 -3.17
CA ILE A 58 -8.99 -6.08 -1.74
C ILE A 58 -10.36 -6.69 -1.43
N SER A 59 -10.38 -7.69 -0.56
CA SER A 59 -11.58 -8.40 -0.12
C SER A 59 -11.92 -8.04 1.33
N GLU A 60 -13.14 -8.39 1.74
CA GLU A 60 -13.64 -8.21 3.12
C GLU A 60 -13.67 -6.74 3.57
N ILE A 61 -13.93 -5.82 2.64
CA ILE A 61 -14.20 -4.43 2.99
C ILE A 61 -15.60 -4.36 3.59
N GLN A 62 -15.70 -3.99 4.86
CA GLN A 62 -17.00 -3.84 5.52
C GLN A 62 -17.67 -2.56 5.03
N VAL A 63 -18.91 -2.71 4.55
CA VAL A 63 -19.78 -1.61 4.12
C VAL A 63 -20.65 -1.22 5.31
N LEU A 64 -20.33 -0.10 5.94
CA LEU A 64 -21.05 0.42 7.11
C LEU A 64 -22.10 1.43 6.66
N LYS A 65 -23.33 1.32 7.16
CA LYS A 65 -24.37 2.34 6.99
C LYS A 65 -24.78 2.92 8.34
N VAL A 66 -24.41 4.17 8.59
CA VAL A 66 -24.72 4.88 9.85
C VAL A 66 -25.29 6.25 9.52
N GLY A 67 -26.49 6.56 10.02
CA GLY A 67 -27.13 7.87 9.83
C GLY A 67 -27.32 8.24 8.35
N GLY A 68 -27.65 7.27 7.49
CA GLY A 68 -27.83 7.47 6.05
C GLY A 68 -26.54 7.65 5.24
N ARG A 69 -25.36 7.57 5.88
CA ARG A 69 -24.06 7.65 5.21
C ARG A 69 -23.43 6.28 5.09
N THR A 70 -22.86 5.99 3.92
CA THR A 70 -22.01 4.81 3.71
C THR A 70 -20.57 5.15 4.11
N SER A 71 -19.92 4.26 4.83
CA SER A 71 -18.48 4.32 5.06
C SER A 71 -17.86 2.94 4.87
N LEU A 72 -16.60 2.92 4.48
CA LEU A 72 -15.87 1.69 4.22
C LEU A 72 -14.87 1.45 5.34
N LYS A 73 -14.88 0.24 5.89
CA LYS A 73 -13.84 -0.22 6.81
C LYS A 73 -13.04 -1.33 6.15
N PHE A 74 -11.76 -1.06 5.91
CA PHE A 74 -10.85 -2.00 5.29
C PHE A 74 -10.39 -3.08 6.28
N PRO A 75 -9.91 -4.24 5.79
CA PRO A 75 -9.30 -5.27 6.60
C PRO A 75 -8.22 -4.77 7.58
N GLU A 76 -8.33 -5.26 8.82
CA GLU A 76 -7.40 -4.98 9.90
C GLU A 76 -6.94 -6.30 10.52
N TYR A 77 -5.69 -6.33 10.99
CA TYR A 77 -5.21 -7.41 11.83
C TYR A 77 -5.45 -7.08 13.31
N VAL A 78 -6.22 -7.93 13.99
CA VAL A 78 -6.38 -7.83 15.44
C VAL A 78 -5.51 -8.88 16.12
N SER A 79 -4.56 -8.44 16.92
CA SER A 79 -3.71 -9.33 17.70
C SER A 79 -4.49 -10.04 18.82
N LYS A 80 -3.94 -11.13 19.36
CA LYS A 80 -4.53 -11.85 20.51
C LYS A 80 -4.79 -10.97 21.74
N ALA A 81 -4.03 -9.88 21.89
CA ALA A 81 -4.21 -8.91 22.98
C ALA A 81 -5.25 -7.81 22.66
N GLY A 82 -6.02 -7.96 21.58
CA GLY A 82 -7.04 -6.99 21.16
C GLY A 82 -6.50 -5.76 20.44
N LYS A 83 -5.18 -5.60 20.30
CA LYS A 83 -4.61 -4.46 19.56
C LYS A 83 -4.87 -4.61 18.06
N VAL A 84 -5.44 -3.56 17.46
CA VAL A 84 -5.77 -3.42 16.04
C VAL A 84 -4.59 -2.84 15.26
N TYR A 85 -4.30 -3.43 14.11
CA TYR A 85 -3.27 -3.00 13.18
C TYR A 85 -3.88 -2.87 11.78
N PRO A 86 -4.06 -1.64 11.27
CA PRO A 86 -4.52 -1.42 9.90
C PRO A 86 -3.56 -2.07 8.91
N GLN A 87 -4.08 -2.86 7.97
CA GLN A 87 -3.25 -3.49 6.93
C GLN A 87 -3.34 -2.78 5.59
N ILE A 88 -4.34 -1.92 5.43
CA ILE A 88 -4.62 -1.19 4.20
C ILE A 88 -4.95 0.25 4.58
N SER A 89 -4.36 1.20 3.87
CA SER A 89 -4.64 2.62 4.04
C SER A 89 -4.86 3.28 2.69
N VAL A 90 -6.00 3.95 2.54
CA VAL A 90 -6.32 4.75 1.36
C VAL A 90 -5.96 6.20 1.66
N GLN A 91 -4.94 6.71 0.96
CA GLN A 91 -4.25 7.96 1.27
C GLN A 91 -4.82 9.16 0.49
N THR A 92 -5.50 8.92 -0.64
CA THR A 92 -6.02 9.99 -1.49
C THR A 92 -7.55 9.98 -1.51
N LYS A 93 -8.13 11.18 -1.54
CA LYS A 93 -9.58 11.35 -1.71
C LYS A 93 -10.07 10.70 -2.99
N GLN A 94 -9.33 10.85 -4.09
CA GLN A 94 -9.65 10.26 -5.39
C GLN A 94 -9.81 8.73 -5.31
N ALA A 95 -8.88 8.03 -4.65
CA ALA A 95 -8.98 6.59 -4.48
C ALA A 95 -10.15 6.20 -3.57
N ASN A 96 -10.35 6.92 -2.47
CA ASN A 96 -11.46 6.67 -1.56
C ASN A 96 -12.81 6.83 -2.25
N ASP A 97 -13.00 7.93 -3.00
CA ASP A 97 -14.23 8.20 -3.74
C ASP A 97 -14.49 7.14 -4.81
N ALA A 98 -13.46 6.74 -5.56
CA ALA A 98 -13.59 5.70 -6.59
C ALA A 98 -14.04 4.36 -6.00
N ILE A 99 -13.47 3.97 -4.85
CA ILE A 99 -13.85 2.73 -4.15
C ILE A 99 -15.26 2.86 -3.57
N LEU A 100 -15.56 3.96 -2.89
CA LEU A 100 -16.87 4.21 -2.29
C LEU A 100 -17.98 4.19 -3.34
N GLN A 101 -17.81 4.93 -4.43
CA GLN A 101 -18.79 4.98 -5.52
C GLN A 101 -19.00 3.59 -6.15
N ALA A 102 -17.92 2.83 -6.36
CA ALA A 102 -18.04 1.50 -6.93
C ALA A 102 -18.81 0.55 -6.00
N VAL A 103 -18.56 0.64 -4.69
CA VAL A 103 -19.27 -0.16 -3.68
C VAL A 103 -20.74 0.26 -3.55
N GLU A 104 -21.04 1.55 -3.51
CA GLU A 104 -22.41 2.05 -3.40
C GLU A 104 -23.26 1.72 -4.62
N THR A 105 -22.68 1.79 -5.81
CA THR A 105 -23.38 1.52 -7.07
C THR A 105 -23.35 0.04 -7.47
N GLY A 106 -22.49 -0.76 -6.85
CA GLY A 106 -22.21 -2.14 -7.26
C GLY A 106 -21.60 -2.25 -8.66
N LYS A 107 -21.00 -1.17 -9.18
CA LYS A 107 -20.47 -1.09 -10.55
C LYS A 107 -19.01 -0.62 -10.57
N PRO A 108 -18.17 -1.14 -11.48
CA PRO A 108 -16.82 -0.61 -11.68
C PRO A 108 -16.84 0.87 -12.06
N SER A 109 -15.85 1.63 -11.59
CA SER A 109 -15.63 3.03 -12.00
C SER A 109 -15.09 3.16 -13.44
N ALA A 110 -14.44 2.11 -13.95
CA ALA A 110 -13.96 2.03 -15.32
C ALA A 110 -13.94 0.57 -15.80
N SER A 111 -14.16 0.34 -17.10
CA SER A 111 -14.10 -0.99 -17.71
C SER A 111 -12.70 -1.41 -18.13
N LYS A 112 -11.72 -0.50 -18.12
CA LYS A 112 -10.33 -0.75 -18.50
C LYS A 112 -9.40 -0.33 -17.38
N ALA A 113 -8.40 -1.17 -17.09
CA ALA A 113 -7.32 -0.81 -16.19
C ALA A 113 -6.51 0.38 -16.69
N LYS A 114 -6.05 1.17 -15.72
CA LYS A 114 -5.00 2.17 -15.90
C LYS A 114 -3.66 1.59 -15.47
N ALA A 115 -2.57 2.23 -15.87
CA ALA A 115 -1.24 1.83 -15.44
C ALA A 115 -1.15 1.80 -13.90
N ILE A 116 -0.43 0.81 -13.37
CA ILE A 116 -0.10 0.73 -11.96
C ILE A 116 1.38 0.94 -11.76
N SER A 117 1.72 1.66 -10.70
CA SER A 117 3.06 1.75 -10.16
C SER A 117 3.04 1.44 -8.69
N PHE A 118 4.16 0.94 -8.19
CA PHE A 118 4.33 0.67 -6.78
C PHE A 118 5.63 1.27 -6.27
N LYS A 119 5.67 1.57 -4.98
CA LYS A 119 6.90 1.86 -4.23
C LYS A 119 6.85 1.21 -2.86
N VAL A 120 8.02 0.83 -2.33
CA VAL A 120 8.14 0.29 -0.97
C VAL A 120 8.29 1.46 0.00
N THR A 121 7.29 1.71 0.82
CA THR A 121 7.22 2.85 1.75
C THR A 121 7.67 2.51 3.16
N LYS A 122 7.56 1.23 3.55
CA LYS A 122 8.05 0.72 4.83
C LYS A 122 8.89 -0.53 4.58
N PHE A 123 10.00 -0.63 5.30
CA PHE A 123 10.84 -1.81 5.31
C PHE A 123 11.65 -1.87 6.61
N SER A 124 11.11 -2.54 7.62
CA SER A 124 11.67 -2.57 8.98
C SER A 124 11.89 -4.00 9.45
N LYS A 125 13.12 -4.32 9.86
CA LYS A 125 13.48 -5.62 10.41
C LYS A 125 12.64 -5.93 11.65
N TYR A 126 12.13 -7.15 11.72
CA TYR A 126 11.47 -7.66 12.91
C TYR A 126 12.52 -8.22 13.88
N THR A 127 12.56 -7.64 15.07
CA THR A 127 13.37 -8.15 16.18
C THR A 127 12.45 -8.92 17.12
N ALA A 128 12.58 -10.25 17.12
CA ALA A 128 11.84 -11.08 18.05
C ALA A 128 12.21 -10.73 19.49
N ARG A 129 11.20 -10.55 20.35
CA ARG A 129 11.41 -10.32 21.78
C ARG A 129 11.34 -11.66 22.53
N GLY A 130 12.25 -11.86 23.49
CA GLY A 130 12.21 -13.00 24.41
C GLY A 130 12.65 -14.34 23.81
N GLY A 131 13.63 -14.34 22.89
CA GLY A 131 14.30 -15.56 22.42
C GLY A 131 13.46 -16.50 21.51
N LYS A 132 12.20 -16.16 21.21
CA LYS A 132 11.36 -16.99 20.35
C LYS A 132 11.80 -16.91 18.89
N GLN A 133 12.02 -18.06 18.26
CA GLN A 133 12.19 -18.14 16.81
C GLN A 133 10.87 -17.76 16.13
N SER A 134 10.90 -16.67 15.38
CA SER A 134 9.80 -16.23 14.52
C SER A 134 10.20 -16.43 13.06
N SER A 135 9.27 -16.89 12.24
CA SER A 135 9.43 -16.87 10.78
C SER A 135 9.30 -15.46 10.22
N LEU A 136 8.72 -14.49 10.94
CA LEU A 136 8.67 -13.11 10.50
C LEU A 136 10.07 -12.48 10.53
N ARG A 137 10.48 -11.84 9.43
CA ARG A 137 11.78 -11.17 9.29
C ARG A 137 11.68 -9.67 9.07
N VAL A 138 10.69 -9.22 8.29
CA VAL A 138 10.53 -7.80 7.95
C VAL A 138 9.04 -7.47 7.91
N PHE A 139 8.68 -6.32 8.48
CA PHE A 139 7.43 -5.63 8.15
C PHE A 139 7.69 -4.69 6.98
N ALA A 140 6.89 -4.80 5.94
CA ALA A 140 6.99 -3.94 4.76
C ALA A 140 5.62 -3.34 4.42
N ALA A 141 5.64 -2.26 3.65
CA ALA A 141 4.44 -1.69 3.05
C ALA A 141 4.71 -1.30 1.60
N VAL A 142 3.73 -1.54 0.75
CA VAL A 142 3.78 -1.25 -0.68
C VAL A 142 2.66 -0.27 -0.99
N MET A 143 3.04 0.87 -1.54
CA MET A 143 2.12 1.92 -1.95
C MET A 143 1.90 1.85 -3.46
N PHE A 144 0.65 1.67 -3.86
CA PHE A 144 0.19 1.63 -5.24
C PHE A 144 -0.31 3.01 -5.66
N ASN A 145 0.21 3.51 -6.78
CA ASN A 145 -0.16 4.78 -7.40
C ASN A 145 -0.15 5.99 -6.44
N ASP A 146 0.70 5.95 -5.40
CA ASP A 146 0.75 6.97 -4.35
C ASP A 146 -0.59 7.18 -3.62
N ALA A 147 -1.46 6.18 -3.64
CA ALA A 147 -2.86 6.32 -3.24
C ALA A 147 -3.34 5.23 -2.27
N ILE A 148 -2.86 4.00 -2.42
CA ILE A 148 -3.28 2.87 -1.58
C ILE A 148 -2.04 2.16 -1.05
N GLU A 149 -1.87 2.15 0.26
CA GLU A 149 -0.79 1.44 0.94
C GLU A 149 -1.30 0.13 1.51
N VAL A 150 -0.53 -0.95 1.27
CA VAL A 150 -0.81 -2.28 1.81
C VAL A 150 0.39 -2.76 2.61
N GLU A 151 0.18 -3.08 3.88
CA GLU A 151 1.17 -3.75 4.71
C GLU A 151 1.31 -5.22 4.32
N CYS A 152 2.54 -5.69 4.21
CA CYS A 152 2.89 -7.08 3.99
C CYS A 152 4.06 -7.48 4.90
N LYS A 153 4.33 -8.79 4.94
CA LYS A 153 5.38 -9.35 5.80
C LYS A 153 6.33 -10.17 4.95
N LEU A 154 7.63 -10.01 5.17
CA LEU A 154 8.61 -10.97 4.68
C LEU A 154 8.81 -12.05 5.74
N MET A 155 8.58 -13.28 5.32
CA MET A 155 8.62 -14.47 6.16
C MET A 155 9.76 -15.38 5.69
N GLU A 156 10.40 -16.07 6.62
CA GLU A 156 11.37 -17.12 6.38
C GLU A 156 10.67 -18.48 6.38
N GLY A 157 10.92 -19.28 5.36
CA GLY A 157 10.39 -20.65 5.26
C GLY A 157 11.49 -21.64 4.87
N LYS A 158 11.12 -22.93 4.82
CA LYS A 158 12.07 -24.00 4.43
C LYS A 158 12.67 -23.82 3.02
N LYS A 159 11.94 -23.15 2.12
CA LYS A 159 12.35 -22.89 0.73
C LYS A 159 12.93 -21.47 0.54
N GLY A 160 13.25 -20.77 1.63
CA GLY A 160 13.74 -19.40 1.63
C GLY A 160 12.65 -18.36 1.92
N PRO A 161 12.98 -17.06 1.74
CA PRO A 161 12.11 -15.96 2.09
C PRO A 161 10.93 -15.84 1.11
N TRP A 162 9.77 -15.47 1.63
CA TRP A 162 8.54 -15.25 0.86
C TRP A 162 7.71 -14.11 1.44
N ILE A 163 6.86 -13.51 0.61
CA ILE A 163 6.00 -12.40 1.01
C ILE A 163 4.61 -12.90 1.41
N SER A 164 4.23 -12.60 2.65
CA SER A 164 2.88 -12.81 3.17
C SER A 164 2.08 -11.53 3.02
N TRP A 165 1.10 -11.58 2.12
CA TRP A 165 0.07 -10.55 1.97
C TRP A 165 -1.00 -10.69 3.07
N PRO A 166 -1.80 -9.63 3.35
CA PRO A 166 -2.90 -9.67 4.29
C PRO A 166 -3.87 -10.84 4.08
N ALA A 167 -4.05 -11.62 5.13
CA ALA A 167 -4.96 -12.74 5.21
C ALA A 167 -5.36 -12.96 6.67
N ARG A 168 -6.54 -13.52 6.89
CA ARG A 168 -7.04 -13.91 8.21
C ARG A 168 -7.32 -15.40 8.30
N ALA A 169 -7.32 -15.91 9.53
CA ALA A 169 -7.84 -17.24 9.80
C ALA A 169 -9.37 -17.24 9.59
N PRO A 170 -9.95 -18.33 9.11
CA PRO A 170 -11.40 -18.46 9.03
C PRO A 170 -12.01 -18.56 10.43
N GLU A 171 -13.22 -18.03 10.61
CA GLU A 171 -13.91 -17.99 11.90
C GLU A 171 -14.34 -19.36 12.41
N ASP A 172 -14.64 -20.29 11.49
CA ASP A 172 -15.09 -21.66 11.77
C ASP A 172 -13.94 -22.62 12.13
N GLY A 173 -12.72 -22.12 12.29
CA GLY A 173 -11.54 -22.95 12.52
C GLY A 173 -11.12 -23.77 11.29
N GLY A 174 -11.64 -23.42 10.11
CA GLY A 174 -11.24 -24.00 8.84
C GLY A 174 -9.73 -23.94 8.59
N ARG A 175 -9.24 -24.84 7.72
CA ARG A 175 -7.80 -24.98 7.47
C ARG A 175 -7.24 -23.95 6.48
N LYS A 176 -8.10 -23.30 5.69
CA LYS A 176 -7.68 -22.41 4.60
C LYS A 176 -7.79 -20.96 5.04
N TRP A 177 -6.66 -20.26 5.04
CA TRP A 177 -6.61 -18.81 5.26
C TRP A 177 -7.42 -18.08 4.19
N ILE A 178 -8.11 -17.02 4.61
CA ILE A 178 -8.89 -16.15 3.74
C ILE A 178 -8.00 -14.98 3.35
N ASN A 179 -7.66 -14.90 2.06
CA ASN A 179 -6.85 -13.80 1.54
C ASN A 179 -7.69 -12.52 1.49
N GLN A 180 -7.18 -11.47 2.12
CA GLN A 180 -7.81 -10.15 2.14
C GLN A 180 -7.21 -9.26 1.06
N VAL A 181 -5.97 -9.53 0.65
CA VAL A 181 -5.32 -8.85 -0.48
C VAL A 181 -4.71 -9.87 -1.43
N ILE A 182 -4.93 -9.67 -2.73
CA ILE A 182 -4.30 -10.44 -3.80
C ILE A 182 -3.77 -9.48 -4.87
N ILE A 183 -2.51 -9.68 -5.28
CA ILE A 183 -1.95 -9.02 -6.46
C ILE A 183 -2.22 -9.93 -7.67
N LYS A 184 -3.26 -9.61 -8.45
CA LYS A 184 -3.76 -10.43 -9.56
C LYS A 184 -2.80 -10.48 -10.74
N ASN A 185 -2.17 -9.36 -11.07
CA ASN A 185 -1.20 -9.30 -12.16
C ASN A 185 0.11 -9.96 -11.71
N LYS A 186 0.42 -11.13 -12.27
CA LYS A 186 1.60 -11.92 -11.90
C LYS A 186 2.91 -11.14 -12.07
N ASN A 187 3.07 -10.39 -13.15
CA ASN A 187 4.30 -9.65 -13.42
C ASN A 187 4.52 -8.54 -12.38
N VAL A 188 3.44 -7.84 -12.01
CA VAL A 188 3.50 -6.83 -10.93
C VAL A 188 3.79 -7.50 -9.59
N LYS A 189 3.14 -8.62 -9.28
CA LYS A 189 3.39 -9.41 -8.06
C LYS A 189 4.86 -9.82 -7.97
N ASP A 190 5.39 -10.45 -9.01
CA ASP A 190 6.77 -10.93 -9.05
C ASP A 190 7.75 -9.76 -8.91
N ALA A 191 7.49 -8.62 -9.56
CA ALA A 191 8.34 -7.43 -9.45
C ALA A 191 8.38 -6.87 -8.02
N ILE A 192 7.22 -6.79 -7.35
CA ILE A 192 7.12 -6.35 -5.95
C ILE A 192 7.86 -7.33 -5.03
N GLU A 193 7.55 -8.62 -5.15
CA GLU A 193 8.10 -9.64 -4.27
C GLU A 193 9.61 -9.74 -4.43
N LYS A 194 10.11 -9.68 -5.68
CA LYS A 194 11.55 -9.62 -5.96
C LYS A 194 12.20 -8.37 -5.37
N THR A 195 11.56 -7.20 -5.49
CA THR A 195 12.09 -5.95 -4.90
C THR A 195 12.24 -6.08 -3.38
N LEU A 196 11.26 -6.68 -2.71
CA LEU A 196 11.28 -6.89 -1.26
C LEU A 196 12.32 -7.93 -0.84
N THR A 197 12.43 -9.05 -1.55
CA THR A 197 13.40 -10.11 -1.22
C THR A 197 14.84 -9.70 -1.55
N ASP A 198 15.10 -9.03 -2.69
CA ASP A 198 16.41 -8.48 -3.02
C ASP A 198 16.88 -7.48 -1.94
N ARG A 199 15.97 -6.60 -1.49
CA ARG A 199 16.26 -5.64 -0.41
C ARG A 199 16.59 -6.36 0.89
N TYR A 200 15.90 -7.46 1.21
CA TYR A 200 16.19 -8.28 2.39
C TYR A 200 17.55 -8.96 2.31
N THR A 201 17.87 -9.59 1.17
CA THR A 201 19.17 -10.26 0.95
C THR A 201 20.32 -9.27 1.12
N LYS A 202 20.21 -8.07 0.55
CA LYS A 202 21.22 -7.00 0.72
C LYS A 202 21.42 -6.59 2.17
N MET A 203 20.38 -6.59 3.01
CA MET A 203 20.55 -6.34 4.44
C MET A 203 21.30 -7.47 5.16
N GLY A 204 21.21 -8.71 4.67
CA GLY A 204 21.92 -9.86 5.23
C GLY A 204 23.39 -9.93 4.78
N SER A 205 23.68 -9.48 3.56
CA SER A 205 25.03 -9.50 2.97
C SER A 205 25.94 -8.37 3.46
N GLY A 206 25.42 -7.33 4.11
CA GLY A 206 26.21 -6.23 4.68
C GLY A 206 26.81 -6.50 6.08
N GLY A 207 26.94 -7.77 6.48
CA GLY A 207 27.47 -8.18 7.78
C GLY A 207 28.92 -8.68 7.75
N GLY A 208 29.67 -8.39 6.69
CA GLY A 208 30.97 -9.03 6.46
C GLY A 208 31.99 -8.25 5.65
N ASP A 209 31.91 -6.91 5.57
CA ASP A 209 33.02 -6.09 5.05
C ASP A 209 33.16 -4.80 5.87
N GLU A 210 34.33 -4.70 6.50
CA GLU A 210 35.15 -3.50 6.76
C GLU A 210 34.51 -2.26 7.42
N TYR A 211 34.86 -2.07 8.69
CA TYR A 211 35.50 -0.80 9.09
C TYR A 211 36.90 -1.18 9.61
N GLU A 212 37.93 -0.80 8.85
CA GLU A 212 39.29 -0.59 9.37
C GLU A 212 39.30 0.49 10.46
#